data_AF-A0A444UCI8-F1
#
_entry.id   AF-A0A444UCI8-F1
#
_cell.length_a   1.000
_cell.length_b   1.000
_cell.length_c   1.000
_cell.angle_alpha   90.00
_cell.angle_beta   90.00
_cell.angle_gamma   90.00
#
_symmetry.space_group_name_H-M   'P 1'
#
loop_
_entity.id
_entity.type
_entity.pdbx_description
1 polymer ?
#
loop_
_entity_poly.entity_id
_entity_poly.type
_entity_poly.pdbx_seq_one_letter_code
_entity_poly.pdbx_strand_id
1 'polypeptide(L)'
;MVTLSKAIEIHISYTDCMVTLSKAIEIHISYTDCMGTLSKAIEIHISYTDCTGTLSKAIEIHISYTDCMLTLSKAIEIHISYTDCMGTLSKAIEIHISYTDCTGTLSKAIEIHISYTDCMVTLSKAIEIHISYTDCTVTLSKAIEINVSRTKFYQLR
;
A
#
# COMPACT_ATOMS: atom_id res chain seq x y z
N MET A 1 7.95 -22.96 4.45
CA MET A 1 6.62 -22.37 4.74
C MET A 1 6.48 -22.23 6.25
N VAL A 2 6.30 -21.00 6.73
CA VAL A 2 6.12 -20.68 8.17
C VAL A 2 4.69 -20.21 8.40
N THR A 3 4.01 -20.80 9.38
CA THR A 3 2.63 -20.44 9.72
C THR A 3 2.52 -20.04 11.18
N LEU A 4 2.04 -18.82 11.43
CA LEU A 4 1.83 -18.26 12.78
C LEU A 4 0.35 -17.91 12.96
N SER A 5 -0.23 -18.33 14.08
CA SER A 5 -1.67 -18.12 14.33
C SER A 5 -1.95 -16.85 15.14
N LYS A 6 -1.13 -16.56 16.15
CA LYS A 6 -1.24 -15.37 16.98
C LYS A 6 0.12 -14.96 17.52
N ALA A 7 0.40 -13.68 17.51
CA ALA A 7 1.55 -13.10 18.18
C ALA A 7 1.19 -11.77 18.86
N ILE A 8 1.99 -11.39 19.84
CA ILE A 8 1.92 -10.06 20.45
C ILE A 8 2.93 -9.17 19.74
N GLU A 9 4.20 -9.56 19.72
CA GLU A 9 5.26 -8.84 19.01
C GLU A 9 6.13 -9.84 18.25
N ILE A 10 6.53 -9.49 17.03
CA ILE A 10 7.40 -10.31 16.18
C ILE A 10 8.36 -9.42 15.41
N HIS A 11 9.64 -9.83 15.39
CA HIS A 11 10.68 -9.28 14.51
C HIS A 11 11.20 -10.41 13.63
N ILE A 12 11.15 -10.23 12.32
CA ILE A 12 11.51 -11.27 11.34
C ILE A 12 12.37 -10.67 10.22
N SER A 13 13.41 -11.41 9.83
CA SER A 13 14.11 -11.23 8.56
C SER A 13 14.27 -12.58 7.87
N TYR A 14 13.84 -12.69 6.60
CA TYR A 14 13.97 -13.92 5.81
C TYR A 14 14.40 -13.61 4.37
N THR A 15 15.08 -14.60 3.77
CA THR A 15 15.41 -14.68 2.33
C THR A 15 14.80 -15.97 1.80
N ASP A 16 14.22 -15.93 0.58
CA ASP A 16 13.63 -17.10 -0.09
C ASP A 16 12.58 -17.85 0.75
N CYS A 17 11.48 -17.18 1.14
CA CYS A 17 10.51 -17.78 2.05
C CYS A 17 9.03 -17.62 1.65
N MET A 18 8.19 -18.46 2.28
CA MET A 18 6.73 -18.33 2.27
C MET A 18 6.20 -18.24 3.69
N VAL A 19 5.45 -17.18 3.98
CA VAL A 19 4.92 -16.89 5.32
C VAL A 19 3.41 -16.68 5.30
N THR A 20 2.71 -17.28 6.25
CA THR A 20 1.29 -17.01 6.53
C THR A 20 1.10 -16.66 7.99
N LEU A 21 0.47 -15.52 8.26
CA LEU A 21 0.17 -15.09 9.62
C LEU A 21 -1.28 -14.61 9.74
N SER A 22 -1.99 -15.10 10.76
CA SER A 22 -3.40 -14.76 10.94
C SER A 22 -3.70 -13.56 11.85
N LYS A 23 -2.95 -13.37 12.95
CA LYS A 23 -3.16 -12.27 13.92
C LYS A 23 -1.86 -11.83 14.58
N ALA A 24 -1.61 -10.53 14.64
CA ALA A 24 -0.58 -9.94 15.50
C ALA A 24 -1.04 -8.62 16.13
N ILE A 25 -0.34 -8.19 17.18
CA ILE A 25 -0.49 -6.82 17.71
C ILE A 25 0.56 -5.94 17.03
N GLU A 26 1.84 -6.26 17.14
CA GLU A 26 2.94 -5.52 16.51
C GLU A 26 3.85 -6.45 15.70
N ILE A 27 4.30 -5.98 14.55
CA ILE A 27 5.17 -6.72 13.63
C ILE A 27 6.18 -5.84 12.94
N HIS A 28 7.41 -6.33 12.89
CA HIS A 28 8.49 -5.81 12.05
C HIS A 28 9.02 -6.92 11.16
N ILE A 29 8.97 -6.71 9.86
CA ILE A 29 9.34 -7.71 8.86
C ILE A 29 10.28 -7.10 7.81
N SER A 30 11.32 -7.84 7.46
CA SER A 30 12.11 -7.60 6.25
C SER A 30 12.18 -8.88 5.42
N TYR A 31 11.81 -8.80 4.14
CA TYR A 31 11.81 -9.93 3.23
C TYR A 31 12.50 -9.61 1.90
N THR A 32 13.25 -10.58 1.40
CA THR A 32 13.89 -10.56 0.07
C THR A 32 13.49 -11.83 -0.69
N ASP A 33 12.98 -11.69 -1.91
CA ASP A 33 12.54 -12.81 -2.77
C ASP A 33 11.47 -13.72 -2.12
N CYS A 34 10.42 -13.13 -1.55
CA CYS A 34 9.45 -13.84 -0.70
C CYS A 34 7.98 -13.69 -1.11
N MET A 35 7.15 -14.62 -0.61
CA MET A 35 5.69 -14.54 -0.67
C MET A 35 5.06 -14.50 0.72
N GLY A 36 4.18 -13.53 0.97
CA GLY A 36 3.56 -13.31 2.28
C GLY A 36 2.03 -13.15 2.24
N THR A 37 1.34 -13.80 3.17
CA THR A 37 -0.09 -13.53 3.45
C THR A 37 -0.30 -13.18 4.92
N LEU A 38 -0.93 -12.03 5.18
CA LEU A 38 -1.27 -11.55 6.51
C LEU A 38 -2.76 -11.21 6.61
N SER A 39 -3.45 -11.75 7.62
CA SER A 39 -4.90 -11.54 7.76
C SER A 39 -5.29 -10.37 8.66
N LYS A 40 -4.64 -10.20 9.82
CA LYS A 40 -4.97 -9.17 10.82
C LYS A 40 -3.72 -8.72 11.59
N ALA A 41 -3.53 -7.41 11.72
CA ALA A 41 -2.61 -6.83 12.69
C ALA A 41 -3.17 -5.52 13.28
N ILE A 42 -2.58 -5.06 14.38
CA ILE A 42 -2.82 -3.70 14.88
C ILE A 42 -1.79 -2.77 14.24
N GLU A 43 -0.50 -3.06 14.40
CA GLU A 43 0.60 -2.29 13.83
C GLU A 43 1.53 -3.21 13.04
N ILE A 44 2.02 -2.72 11.90
CA ILE A 44 2.92 -3.46 11.02
C ILE A 44 3.93 -2.49 10.40
N HIS A 45 5.21 -2.84 10.49
CA HIS A 45 6.29 -2.29 9.69
C HIS A 45 6.83 -3.39 8.77
N ILE A 46 6.79 -3.17 7.45
CA ILE A 46 7.36 -4.12 6.50
C ILE A 46 8.30 -3.45 5.51
N SER A 47 9.39 -4.14 5.18
CA SER A 47 10.23 -3.87 4.03
C SER A 47 10.28 -5.11 3.15
N TYR A 48 10.05 -4.92 1.85
CA TYR A 48 10.03 -5.99 0.86
C TYR A 48 10.91 -5.61 -0.33
N THR A 49 11.73 -6.55 -0.79
CA THR A 49 12.51 -6.45 -2.04
C THR A 49 12.19 -7.67 -2.89
N ASP A 50 11.76 -7.47 -4.15
CA ASP A 50 11.43 -8.55 -5.09
C ASP A 50 10.37 -9.55 -4.57
N CYS A 51 9.30 -9.04 -3.94
CA CYS A 51 8.33 -9.86 -3.20
C CYS A 51 6.87 -9.72 -3.68
N THR A 52 6.05 -10.71 -3.30
CA THR A 52 4.59 -10.66 -3.44
C THR A 52 3.90 -10.72 -2.08
N GLY A 53 2.98 -9.80 -1.80
CA GLY A 53 2.28 -9.69 -0.51
C GLY A 53 0.77 -9.58 -0.63
N THR A 54 0.04 -10.22 0.29
CA THR A 54 -1.40 -9.99 0.51
C THR A 54 -1.69 -9.66 1.97
N LEU A 55 -2.38 -8.55 2.22
CA LEU A 55 -2.80 -8.12 3.55
C LEU A 55 -4.31 -7.86 3.59
N SER A 56 -5.03 -8.51 4.51
CA SER A 56 -6.50 -8.39 4.56
C SER A 56 -7.00 -7.26 5.47
N LYS A 57 -6.44 -7.10 6.67
CA LYS A 57 -6.86 -6.10 7.66
C LYS A 57 -5.69 -5.62 8.50
N ALA A 58 -5.58 -4.32 8.69
CA ALA A 58 -4.72 -3.73 9.72
C ALA A 58 -5.36 -2.45 10.30
N ILE A 59 -4.82 -1.96 11.42
CA ILE A 59 -5.16 -0.64 11.94
C ILE A 59 -4.16 0.36 11.39
N GLU A 60 -2.87 0.14 11.64
CA GLU A 60 -1.77 0.96 11.15
C GLU A 60 -0.76 0.10 10.38
N ILE A 61 -0.24 0.65 9.30
CA ILE A 61 0.71 -0.03 8.43
C ILE A 61 1.73 0.97 7.90
N HIS A 62 3.01 0.66 8.07
CA HIS A 62 4.13 1.28 7.39
C HIS A 62 4.77 0.26 6.47
N ILE A 63 4.82 0.54 5.16
CA ILE A 63 5.48 -0.38 4.22
C ILE A 63 6.40 0.34 3.26
N SER A 64 7.56 -0.27 3.02
CA SER A 64 8.46 0.07 1.93
C SER A 64 8.60 -1.12 0.98
N TYR A 65 8.43 -0.86 -0.31
CA TYR A 65 8.51 -1.85 -1.37
C TYR A 65 9.47 -1.41 -2.48
N THR A 66 10.29 -2.36 -2.94
CA THR A 66 11.12 -2.25 -4.14
C THR A 66 10.85 -3.45 -5.03
N ASP A 67 10.45 -3.23 -6.28
CA ASP A 67 10.19 -4.29 -7.27
C ASP A 67 9.14 -5.34 -6.81
N CYS A 68 8.02 -4.89 -6.23
CA CYS A 68 7.06 -5.78 -5.56
C CYS A 68 5.62 -5.71 -6.10
N MET A 69 4.85 -6.77 -5.80
CA MET A 69 3.39 -6.82 -5.99
C MET A 69 2.65 -6.89 -4.65
N LEU A 70 1.74 -5.94 -4.39
CA LEU A 70 0.92 -5.92 -3.16
C LEU A 70 -0.58 -5.92 -3.43
N THR A 71 -1.33 -6.72 -2.67
CA THR A 71 -2.78 -6.57 -2.50
C THR A 71 -3.16 -6.28 -1.04
N LEU A 72 -3.89 -5.18 -0.80
CA LEU A 72 -4.39 -4.78 0.52
C LEU A 72 -5.91 -4.58 0.50
N SER A 73 -6.63 -5.24 1.42
CA SER A 73 -8.10 -5.18 1.44
C SER A 73 -8.66 -4.07 2.34
N LYS A 74 -8.17 -3.93 3.57
CA LYS A 74 -8.71 -2.98 4.56
C LYS A 74 -7.61 -2.46 5.48
N ALA A 75 -7.57 -1.15 5.68
CA ALA A 75 -6.83 -0.54 6.77
C ALA A 75 -7.56 0.68 7.33
N ILE A 76 -7.10 1.18 8.48
CA ILE A 76 -7.53 2.48 9.01
C ILE A 76 -6.54 3.53 8.53
N GLU A 77 -5.26 3.36 8.84
CA GLU A 77 -4.17 4.24 8.42
C GLU A 77 -3.09 3.43 7.70
N ILE A 78 -2.53 4.02 6.65
CA ILE A 78 -1.54 3.40 5.79
C ILE A 78 -0.50 4.44 5.38
N HIS A 79 0.76 4.11 5.56
CA HIS A 79 1.91 4.80 4.98
C HIS A 79 2.65 3.82 4.08
N ILE A 80 2.71 4.10 2.77
CA ILE A 80 3.44 3.23 1.85
C ILE A 80 4.40 4.03 0.97
N SER A 81 5.61 3.49 0.83
CA SER A 81 6.57 3.88 -0.19
C SER A 81 6.78 2.75 -1.18
N TYR A 82 6.65 3.06 -2.46
CA TYR A 82 6.81 2.13 -3.56
C TYR A 82 7.84 2.66 -4.56
N THR A 83 8.76 1.78 -4.97
CA THR A 83 9.68 1.99 -6.10
C THR A 83 9.54 0.83 -7.08
N ASP A 84 9.21 1.09 -8.34
CA ASP A 84 9.04 0.06 -9.38
C ASP A 84 7.99 -1.04 -9.04
N CYS A 85 6.89 -0.67 -8.38
CA CYS A 85 5.90 -1.63 -7.83
C CYS A 85 4.52 -1.61 -8.51
N MET A 86 3.79 -2.71 -8.31
CA MET A 86 2.35 -2.82 -8.59
C MET A 86 1.53 -3.02 -7.32
N GLY A 87 0.46 -2.25 -7.15
CA GLY A 87 -0.38 -2.30 -5.93
C GLY A 87 -1.88 -2.27 -6.18
N THR A 88 -2.64 -3.04 -5.40
CA THR A 88 -4.10 -2.93 -5.31
C THR A 88 -4.55 -2.68 -3.88
N LEU A 89 -5.32 -1.62 -3.65
CA LEU A 89 -5.92 -1.27 -2.36
C LEU A 89 -7.44 -1.15 -2.45
N SER A 90 -8.16 -1.92 -1.63
CA SER A 90 -9.62 -1.96 -1.69
C SER A 90 -10.29 -0.90 -0.80
N LYS A 91 -9.88 -0.74 0.46
CA LYS A 91 -10.52 0.16 1.44
C LYS A 91 -9.52 0.72 2.43
N ALA A 92 -9.58 2.03 2.67
CA ALA A 92 -8.90 2.67 3.79
C ALA A 92 -9.71 3.86 4.33
N ILE A 93 -9.33 4.35 5.51
CA ILE A 93 -9.82 5.64 6.04
C ILE A 93 -8.84 6.72 5.59
N GLU A 94 -7.58 6.59 5.98
CA GLU A 94 -6.49 7.51 5.61
C GLU A 94 -5.37 6.74 4.91
N ILE A 95 -4.80 7.35 3.88
CA ILE A 95 -3.69 6.76 3.14
C ILE A 95 -2.70 7.84 2.77
N HIS A 96 -1.43 7.59 3.09
CA HIS A 96 -0.27 8.32 2.60
C HIS A 96 0.50 7.40 1.67
N ILE A 97 0.63 7.77 0.40
CA ILE A 97 1.44 6.99 -0.54
C ILE A 97 2.50 7.87 -1.20
N SER A 98 3.71 7.32 -1.28
CA SER A 98 4.77 7.78 -2.18
C SER A 98 5.04 6.69 -3.22
N TYR A 99 5.02 7.09 -4.48
CA TYR A 99 5.30 6.21 -5.60
C TYR A 99 6.37 6.80 -6.50
N THR A 100 7.29 5.95 -6.93
CA THR A 100 8.29 6.23 -7.97
C THR A 100 8.20 5.11 -9.00
N ASP A 101 7.89 5.43 -10.26
CA ASP A 101 7.81 4.44 -11.36
C ASP A 101 6.81 3.29 -11.13
N CYS A 102 5.61 3.60 -10.59
CA CYS A 102 4.67 2.58 -10.14
C CYS A 102 3.30 2.59 -10.84
N THR A 103 2.60 1.45 -10.72
CA THR A 103 1.19 1.33 -11.10
C THR A 103 0.30 0.90 -9.93
N GLY A 104 -0.88 1.50 -9.81
CA GLY A 104 -1.75 1.28 -8.66
C GLY A 104 -3.25 1.36 -8.95
N THR A 105 -4.03 0.54 -8.23
CA THR A 105 -5.49 0.65 -8.20
C THR A 105 -5.97 0.85 -6.77
N LEU A 106 -6.78 1.89 -6.55
CA LEU A 106 -7.42 2.16 -5.26
C LEU A 106 -8.93 2.34 -5.41
N SER A 107 -9.71 1.55 -4.67
CA SER A 107 -11.16 1.46 -4.88
C SER A 107 -12.02 2.33 -3.95
N LYS A 108 -11.63 2.50 -2.67
CA LYS A 108 -12.37 3.30 -1.68
C LYS A 108 -11.44 3.90 -0.63
N ALA A 109 -11.52 5.21 -0.41
CA ALA A 109 -10.87 5.89 0.71
C ALA A 109 -11.72 7.06 1.21
N ILE A 110 -11.46 7.52 2.43
CA ILE A 110 -12.01 8.80 2.93
C ILE A 110 -11.03 9.90 2.55
N GLU A 111 -9.79 9.81 3.03
CA GLU A 111 -8.74 10.78 2.73
C GLU A 111 -7.55 10.09 2.08
N ILE A 112 -6.96 10.75 1.09
CA ILE A 112 -5.80 10.24 0.38
C ILE A 112 -4.78 11.36 0.18
N HIS A 113 -3.57 11.15 0.67
CA HIS A 113 -2.39 11.96 0.39
C HIS A 113 -1.47 11.18 -0.52
N ILE A 114 -1.13 11.74 -1.67
CA ILE A 114 -0.28 11.06 -2.63
C ILE A 114 0.84 11.95 -3.14
N SER A 115 2.03 11.37 -3.18
CA SER A 115 3.20 11.89 -3.86
C SER A 115 3.61 10.93 -4.98
N TYR A 116 3.67 11.44 -6.20
CA TYR A 116 4.02 10.63 -7.37
C TYR A 116 5.20 11.21 -8.15
N THR A 117 6.04 10.31 -8.66
CA THR A 117 6.98 10.56 -9.75
C THR A 117 6.79 9.44 -10.78
N ASP A 118 6.42 9.79 -12.02
CA ASP A 118 6.29 8.83 -13.14
C ASP A 118 5.35 7.64 -12.91
N CYS A 119 4.08 7.90 -12.56
CA CYS A 119 3.14 6.85 -12.14
C CYS A 119 1.81 6.80 -12.93
N MET A 120 1.17 5.62 -12.93
CA MET A 120 -0.21 5.42 -13.42
C MET A 120 -1.12 4.90 -12.30
N VAL A 121 -2.17 5.65 -11.96
CA VAL A 121 -3.11 5.24 -10.89
C VAL A 121 -4.58 5.33 -11.31
N THR A 122 -5.33 4.30 -10.92
CA THR A 122 -6.79 4.27 -11.04
C THR A 122 -7.46 4.42 -9.67
N LEU A 123 -8.35 5.41 -9.55
CA LEU A 123 -9.10 5.75 -8.34
C LEU A 123 -10.60 5.61 -8.59
N SER A 124 -11.28 4.76 -7.81
CA SER A 124 -12.73 4.58 -7.97
C SER A 124 -13.57 5.52 -7.09
N LYS A 125 -13.36 5.56 -5.77
CA LYS A 125 -14.16 6.38 -4.84
C LYS A 125 -13.29 6.99 -3.75
N ALA A 126 -13.29 8.31 -3.62
CA ALA A 126 -12.68 9.03 -2.51
C ALA A 126 -13.60 10.15 -2.00
N ILE A 127 -13.41 10.61 -0.76
CA ILE A 127 -14.04 11.84 -0.26
C ILE A 127 -13.10 13.00 -0.55
N GLU A 128 -11.90 12.98 0.01
CA GLU A 128 -10.86 14.00 -0.19
C GLU A 128 -9.59 13.40 -0.78
N ILE A 129 -8.96 14.14 -1.69
CA ILE A 129 -7.71 13.73 -2.36
C ILE A 129 -6.75 14.92 -2.38
N HIS A 130 -5.57 14.74 -1.81
CA HIS A 130 -4.42 15.64 -1.89
C HIS A 130 -3.34 15.00 -2.76
N ILE A 131 -2.97 15.65 -3.85
CA ILE A 131 -1.97 15.13 -4.78
C ILE A 131 -0.83 16.13 -4.96
N SER A 132 0.38 15.61 -4.81
CA SER A 132 1.63 16.20 -5.29
C SER A 132 2.20 15.26 -6.34
N TYR A 133 2.56 15.75 -7.52
CA TYR A 133 3.06 14.86 -8.58
C TYR A 133 4.00 15.56 -9.56
N THR A 134 4.81 14.73 -10.22
CA THR A 134 5.60 15.07 -11.41
C THR A 134 5.36 13.98 -12.46
N ASP A 135 4.83 14.35 -13.63
CA ASP A 135 4.59 13.46 -14.79
C ASP A 135 3.78 12.16 -14.51
N CYS A 136 2.50 12.31 -14.11
CA CYS A 136 1.64 11.15 -13.77
C CYS A 136 0.30 11.13 -14.50
N THR A 137 -0.23 9.93 -14.72
CA THR A 137 -1.59 9.72 -15.27
C THR A 137 -2.52 9.19 -14.19
N VAL A 138 -3.66 9.88 -13.99
CA VAL A 138 -4.67 9.51 -12.98
C VAL A 138 -6.03 9.31 -13.64
N THR A 139 -6.58 8.12 -13.51
CA THR A 139 -7.97 7.82 -13.89
C THR A 139 -8.85 7.90 -12.65
N LEU A 140 -9.87 8.75 -12.66
CA LEU A 140 -10.74 8.97 -11.49
C LEU A 140 -12.21 8.84 -11.84
N SER A 141 -12.91 7.89 -11.22
CA SER A 141 -14.34 7.68 -11.46
C SER A 141 -15.26 8.51 -10.55
N LYS A 142 -14.87 8.76 -9.29
CA LYS A 142 -15.68 9.52 -8.32
C LYS A 142 -14.85 10.10 -7.15
N ALA A 143 -14.93 11.40 -6.94
CA ALA A 143 -14.42 12.11 -5.74
C ALA A 143 -15.36 13.26 -5.33
N ILE A 144 -15.28 13.70 -4.08
CA ILE A 144 -16.00 14.90 -3.59
C ILE A 144 -15.09 16.13 -3.73
N GLU A 145 -13.84 16.05 -3.27
CA GLU A 145 -12.86 17.13 -3.33
C GLU A 145 -11.50 16.64 -3.86
N ILE A 146 -10.80 17.51 -4.60
CA ILE A 146 -9.48 17.24 -5.16
C ILE A 146 -8.60 18.50 -5.03
N ASN A 147 -7.50 18.36 -4.30
CA ASN A 147 -6.48 19.38 -4.10
C ASN A 147 -5.17 18.95 -4.76
N VAL A 148 -4.60 19.82 -5.62
CA VAL A 148 -3.46 19.49 -6.48
C VAL A 148 -2.36 20.55 -6.33
N SER A 149 -1.13 20.10 -6.10
CA SER A 149 0.06 20.97 -5.99
C SER A 149 1.20 20.51 -6.92
N ARG A 150 1.72 21.44 -7.74
CA ARG A 150 2.68 21.24 -8.85
C ARG A 150 2.13 20.34 -10.01
N THR A 151 2.58 20.60 -11.25
CA THR A 151 1.77 20.68 -12.51
C THR A 151 1.53 19.39 -13.34
N LYS A 152 0.54 19.44 -14.28
CA LYS A 152 0.10 18.51 -15.36
C LYS A 152 -0.72 17.26 -14.96
N PHE A 153 -1.99 17.48 -14.64
CA PHE A 153 -2.99 16.44 -14.38
C PHE A 153 -3.70 16.01 -15.67
N TYR A 154 -3.56 14.76 -16.08
CA TYR A 154 -4.38 14.18 -17.14
C TYR A 154 -5.52 13.36 -16.54
N GLN A 155 -6.70 13.99 -16.44
CA GLN A 155 -7.92 13.30 -16.04
C GLN A 155 -8.54 12.63 -17.26
N LEU A 156 -8.52 11.30 -17.28
CA LEU A 156 -9.36 10.51 -18.17
C LEU A 156 -10.69 10.24 -17.45
N ARG A 157 -11.79 10.71 -18.04
CA ARG A 157 -13.16 10.53 -17.54
C ARG A 157 -13.78 9.24 -18.06
#